data_AF-A0A812IQR0-F1
#
_entry.id   AF-A0A812IQR0-F1
#
_cell.length_a   1.000
_cell.length_b   1.000
_cell.length_c   1.000
_cell.angle_alpha   90.00
_cell.angle_beta   90.00
_cell.angle_gamma   90.00
#
_symmetry.space_group_name_H-M   'P 1'
#
loop_
_entity.id
_entity.type
_entity.pdbx_description
1 polymer ?
#
loop_
_entity_poly.entity_id
_entity_poly.type
_entity_poly.pdbx_seq_one_letter_code
_entity_poly.pdbx_strand_id
1 'polypeptide(L)'
;MENTSAILGDFIGGVTLTGSLIAFGKLNGNLSSKELSLPGKNYLNLCGLFLFIFSMYEFLQSGGSHGVLILWAVAALACLMGLHLVASVGGGD
;
A
#
# COMPACT_ATOMS: atom_id res chain seq x y z
N MET A 1 -4.97 -21.74 -5.53
CA MET A 1 -4.68 -20.69 -6.53
C MET A 1 -5.53 -19.45 -6.29
N GLU A 2 -6.82 -19.57 -5.97
CA GLU A 2 -7.72 -18.43 -5.72
C GLU A 2 -7.23 -17.47 -4.61
N ASN A 3 -6.76 -18.00 -3.49
CA ASN A 3 -6.26 -17.18 -2.37
C ASN A 3 -5.05 -16.32 -2.76
N THR A 4 -4.16 -16.83 -3.61
CA THR A 4 -2.97 -16.09 -4.06
C THR A 4 -3.35 -14.90 -4.94
N SER A 5 -4.26 -15.09 -5.89
CA SER A 5 -4.76 -13.98 -6.72
C SER A 5 -5.56 -12.97 -5.92
N ALA A 6 -6.31 -13.40 -4.89
CA ALA A 6 -7.11 -12.51 -4.06
C ALA A 6 -6.23 -11.53 -3.25
N ILE A 7 -5.22 -12.03 -2.53
CA ILE A 7 -4.37 -11.18 -1.71
C ILE A 7 -3.45 -10.26 -2.53
N LEU A 8 -2.97 -10.74 -3.69
CA LEU A 8 -2.21 -9.92 -4.61
C LEU A 8 -3.08 -8.82 -5.23
N GLY A 9 -4.31 -9.18 -5.64
CA GLY A 9 -5.27 -8.22 -6.17
C GLY A 9 -5.65 -7.14 -5.15
N ASP A 10 -5.88 -7.53 -3.90
CA ASP A 10 -6.17 -6.61 -2.80
C ASP A 10 -5.03 -5.62 -2.57
N PHE A 11 -3.79 -6.11 -2.47
CA PHE A 11 -2.62 -5.26 -2.26
C PHE A 11 -2.35 -4.32 -3.43
N ILE A 12 -2.31 -4.84 -4.66
CA ILE A 12 -2.06 -4.04 -5.86
C ILE A 12 -3.18 -3.00 -6.05
N GLY A 13 -4.44 -3.42 -5.85
CA GLY A 13 -5.60 -2.55 -5.93
C GLY A 13 -5.55 -1.41 -4.90
N GLY A 14 -5.27 -1.72 -3.64
CA GLY A 14 -5.19 -0.73 -2.56
C GLY A 14 -4.07 0.31 -2.76
N VAL A 15 -2.87 -0.14 -3.15
CA VAL A 15 -1.73 0.74 -3.47
C VAL A 15 -2.06 1.66 -4.64
N THR A 16 -2.66 1.11 -5.70
CA THR A 16 -3.00 1.87 -6.92
C THR A 16 -4.11 2.89 -6.66
N LEU A 17 -5.15 2.50 -5.92
CA LEU A 17 -6.27 3.37 -5.56
C LEU A 17 -5.78 4.59 -4.78
N THR A 18 -5.06 4.35 -3.69
CA THR A 18 -4.57 5.43 -2.83
C THR A 18 -3.48 6.27 -3.49
N GLY A 19 -2.58 5.63 -4.26
CA GLY A 19 -1.58 6.35 -5.04
C GLY A 19 -2.22 7.31 -6.05
N SER A 20 -3.26 6.86 -6.76
CA SER A 20 -3.99 7.68 -7.72
C SER A 20 -4.70 8.87 -7.06
N LEU A 21 -5.29 8.68 -5.87
CA LEU A 21 -5.90 9.77 -5.11
C LEU A 21 -4.89 10.86 -4.72
N ILE A 22 -3.69 10.47 -4.27
CA ILE A 22 -2.65 11.44 -3.89
C ILE A 22 -2.06 12.14 -5.11
N ALA A 23 -1.81 11.40 -6.19
CA ALA A 23 -1.35 11.98 -7.45
C ALA A 23 -2.36 13.02 -7.98
N PHE A 24 -3.66 12.68 -7.98
CA PHE A 24 -4.72 13.61 -8.35
C PHE A 24 -4.74 14.84 -7.44
N GLY A 25 -4.66 14.66 -6.11
CA GLY A 25 -4.65 15.77 -5.17
C GLY A 25 -3.48 16.73 -5.37
N LYS A 26 -2.30 16.21 -5.74
CA LYS A 26 -1.12 17.01 -6.09
C LYS A 26 -1.32 17.80 -7.39
N LEU A 27 -1.80 17.14 -8.44
CA LEU A 27 -2.02 17.77 -9.76
C LEU A 27 -3.15 18.80 -9.74
N ASN A 28 -4.19 18.58 -8.94
CA ASN A 28 -5.31 19.51 -8.76
C ASN A 28 -4.99 20.67 -7.80
N GLY A 29 -3.79 20.71 -7.21
CA GLY A 29 -3.35 21.79 -6.31
C GLY A 29 -3.93 21.74 -4.89
N ASN A 30 -4.71 20.71 -4.54
CA ASN A 30 -5.25 20.52 -3.19
C ASN A 30 -4.20 19.97 -2.20
N LEU A 31 -3.17 19.27 -2.70
CA LEU A 31 -2.04 18.75 -1.93
C LEU A 31 -0.74 19.37 -2.41
N SER A 32 0.23 19.52 -1.51
CA SER A 32 1.55 20.04 -1.88
C SER A 32 2.25 19.11 -2.88
N SER A 33 2.68 19.67 -4.00
CA SER A 33 3.48 18.95 -5.01
C SER A 33 4.93 18.70 -4.57
N LYS A 34 5.35 19.22 -3.40
CA LYS A 34 6.67 18.95 -2.85
C LYS A 34 6.76 17.49 -2.40
N GLU A 35 7.92 16.88 -2.64
CA GLU A 35 8.21 15.53 -2.14
C GLU A 35 8.13 15.48 -0.60
N LEU A 36 7.43 14.49 -0.09
CA LEU A 36 7.45 14.18 1.34
C LEU A 36 8.78 13.49 1.68
N SER A 37 9.74 14.26 2.18
CA SER A 37 11.04 13.75 2.60
C SER A 37 11.04 13.37 4.08
N LEU A 38 10.59 12.15 4.38
CA LEU A 38 10.74 11.55 5.71
C LEU A 38 12.16 10.98 5.88
N PRO A 39 12.82 11.20 7.03
CA PRO A 39 14.10 10.55 7.33
C PRO A 39 13.89 9.03 7.35
N GLY A 40 14.52 8.32 6.41
CA GLY A 40 14.38 6.87 6.28
C GLY A 40 13.18 6.38 5.47
N LYS A 41 12.62 7.18 4.55
CA LYS A 41 11.51 6.76 3.65
C LYS A 41 11.70 5.37 3.01
N ASN A 42 12.93 5.04 2.61
CA ASN A 42 13.24 3.73 2.03
C ASN A 42 13.08 2.57 3.03
N TYR A 43 13.41 2.80 4.31
CA TYR A 43 13.22 1.79 5.36
C TYR A 43 11.73 1.57 5.65
N LEU A 44 10.90 2.61 5.60
CA LEU A 44 9.45 2.47 5.75
C LEU A 44 8.84 1.66 4.59
N ASN A 45 9.28 1.93 3.36
CA ASN A 45 8.84 1.17 2.19
C ASN A 45 9.26 -0.31 2.27
N LEU A 46 10.51 -0.57 2.68
CA LEU A 46 11.00 -1.92 2.89
C LEU A 46 10.23 -2.64 4.01
N CYS A 47 9.98 -1.96 5.13
CA CYS A 47 9.21 -2.51 6.25
C CYS A 47 7.79 -2.88 5.80
N GLY A 48 7.12 -2.00 5.05
CA GLY A 48 5.81 -2.27 4.48
C GLY A 48 5.81 -3.48 3.54
N LEU A 49 6.83 -3.60 2.69
CA LEU A 49 6.99 -4.75 1.79
C LEU A 49 7.18 -6.06 2.58
N PHE A 50 8.04 -6.06 3.60
CA PHE A 50 8.23 -7.25 4.45
C PHE A 50 6.96 -7.61 5.22
N LEU A 51 6.22 -6.63 5.73
CA LEU A 51 4.96 -6.84 6.41
C LEU A 51 3.90 -7.44 5.47
N PHE A 52 3.86 -6.99 4.22
CA PHE A 52 3.00 -7.57 3.19
C PHE A 52 3.37 -9.03 2.89
N ILE A 53 4.65 -9.33 2.66
CA ILE A 53 5.12 -10.71 2.40
C ILE A 53 4.78 -11.63 3.57
N PHE A 54 4.99 -11.17 4.80
CA PHE A 54 4.62 -11.90 6.01
C PHE A 54 3.11 -12.16 6.08
N SER A 55 2.30 -11.13 5.86
CA SER A 55 0.83 -11.25 5.87
C SER A 55 0.32 -12.16 4.75
N MET A 56 0.99 -12.18 3.61
CA MET A 56 0.71 -13.08 2.50
C MET A 56 0.99 -14.54 2.89
N TYR A 57 2.11 -14.81 3.54
CA TYR A 57 2.45 -16.15 4.02
C TYR A 57 1.44 -16.66 5.07
N GLU A 58 1.03 -15.80 6.01
CA GLU A 58 0.00 -16.13 7.00
C GLU A 58 -1.36 -16.37 6.33
N PHE A 59 -1.77 -15.51 5.39
CA PHE A 59 -3.05 -15.64 4.70
C PHE A 59 -3.18 -16.96 3.95
N LEU A 60 -2.12 -17.37 3.25
CA LEU A 60 -2.10 -18.61 2.46
C LEU A 60 -2.24 -19.87 3.32
N GLN A 61 -1.90 -19.80 4.60
CA GLN A 61 -2.06 -20.89 5.57
C GLN A 61 -3.36 -20.77 6.39
N SER A 62 -3.93 -19.57 6.45
CA SER A 62 -5.16 -19.28 7.17
C SER A 62 -6.42 -19.68 6.39
N GLY A 63 -7.53 -19.88 7.10
CA GLY A 63 -8.86 -20.06 6.53
C GLY A 63 -9.95 -19.42 7.39
N GLY A 64 -11.16 -19.31 6.84
CA GLY A 64 -12.33 -18.79 7.55
C GLY A 64 -12.17 -17.33 8.02
N SER A 65 -12.64 -17.04 9.23
CA SER A 65 -12.66 -15.67 9.77
C SER A 65 -11.27 -15.04 9.92
N HIS A 66 -10.22 -15.84 10.11
CA HIS A 66 -8.85 -15.30 10.27
C HIS A 66 -8.30 -14.75 8.95
N GLY A 67 -8.58 -15.43 7.84
CA GLY A 67 -8.17 -14.96 6.50
C GLY A 67 -8.84 -13.62 6.13
N VAL A 68 -10.10 -13.43 6.50
CA VAL A 68 -10.82 -12.16 6.27
C VAL A 68 -10.17 -11.00 7.05
N LEU A 69 -9.75 -11.23 8.30
CA LEU A 69 -9.04 -10.22 9.09
C LEU A 69 -7.71 -9.85 8.45
N ILE A 70 -6.97 -10.83 7.92
CA ILE A 70 -5.70 -10.57 7.23
C ILE A 70 -5.92 -9.77 5.94
N LEU A 71 -6.98 -10.05 5.17
CA LEU A 71 -7.33 -9.22 4.00
C LEU A 71 -7.59 -7.77 4.37
N TRP A 72 -8.37 -7.50 5.43
CA TRP A 72 -8.58 -6.13 5.90
C TRP A 72 -7.28 -5.45 6.34
N ALA A 73 -6.37 -6.19 7.00
CA ALA A 73 -5.05 -5.67 7.37
C ALA A 73 -4.18 -5.35 6.15
N VAL A 74 -4.18 -6.23 5.13
CA VAL A 74 -3.46 -6.02 3.87
C VAL A 74 -4.03 -4.84 3.10
N ALA A 75 -5.35 -4.70 3.01
CA ALA A 75 -6.00 -3.54 2.38
C ALA A 75 -5.60 -2.22 3.06
N ALA A 76 -5.58 -2.19 4.40
CA ALA A 76 -5.14 -1.01 5.15
C ALA A 76 -3.65 -0.71 4.92
N LEU A 77 -2.80 -1.74 4.94
CA LEU A 77 -1.37 -1.61 4.65
C LEU A 77 -1.13 -1.11 3.22
N ALA A 78 -1.85 -1.65 2.24
CA ALA A 78 -1.79 -1.26 0.84
C ALA A 78 -2.15 0.21 0.66
N CYS A 79 -3.21 0.66 1.33
CA CYS A 79 -3.61 2.06 1.36
C CYS A 79 -2.49 2.95 1.93
N LEU A 80 -1.92 2.59 3.08
CA LEU A 80 -0.83 3.35 3.70
C LEU A 80 0.43 3.40 2.81
N MET A 81 0.76 2.28 2.16
CA MET A 81 1.89 2.21 1.25
C MET A 81 1.67 3.06 0.00
N GLY A 82 0.50 3.01 -0.62
CA GLY A 82 0.19 3.86 -1.79
C GLY A 82 0.22 5.34 -1.46
N LEU A 83 -0.30 5.73 -0.29
CA LEU A 83 -0.18 7.09 0.24
C LEU A 83 1.30 7.50 0.38
N HIS A 84 2.11 6.71 1.09
CA HIS A 84 3.51 7.03 1.38
C HIS A 84 4.38 7.06 0.13
N LEU A 85 4.22 6.08 -0.78
CA LEU A 85 4.99 5.98 -2.02
C LEU A 85 4.77 7.21 -2.91
N VAL A 86 3.51 7.56 -3.20
CA VAL A 86 3.20 8.70 -4.09
C VAL A 86 3.41 10.05 -3.40
N ALA A 87 3.19 10.15 -2.09
CA ALA A 87 3.55 11.35 -1.35
C ALA A 87 5.06 11.65 -1.41
N SER A 88 5.89 10.60 -1.42
CA SER A 88 7.35 10.70 -1.44
C SER A 88 7.96 11.10 -2.79
N VAL A 89 7.17 11.13 -3.87
CA VAL A 89 7.59 11.54 -5.23
C VAL A 89 7.25 13.01 -5.46
N GLY A 90 8.14 13.79 -6.09
CA GLY A 90 7.86 15.18 -6.45
C GLY A 90 6.85 15.28 -7.59
N GLY A 91 5.98 16.30 -7.60
CA GLY A 91 4.95 16.44 -8.65
C GLY A 91 5.48 16.80 -10.05
N GLY A 92 6.79 17.04 -10.19
CA GLY A 92 7.45 17.29 -11.47
C GLY A 92 8.50 16.23 -11.86
N ASP A 93 8.52 15.10 -11.13
CA ASP A 93 9.30 13.90 -11.42
C ASP A 93 8.48 12.98 -12.36
#